data_AF-A0A6B1AKB3-F1
#
_entry.id   AF-A0A6B1AKB3-F1
#
_cell.length_a   1.000
_cell.length_b   1.000
_cell.length_c   1.000
_cell.angle_alpha   90.00
_cell.angle_beta   90.00
_cell.angle_gamma   90.00
#
_symmetry.space_group_name_H-M   'P 1'
#
loop_
_entity.id
_entity.type
_entity.pdbx_description
1 polymer ?
#
loop_
_entity_poly.entity_id
_entity_poly.type
_entity_poly.pdbx_seq_one_letter_code
_entity_poly.pdbx_strand_id
1 'polypeptide(L)'
;MDGAHPASGEATGEATGPHAGFRDPTALAKWTKVFLYAGVVVALASAWEVAGELGLYRVAESPEGWTAVAILWGLARLAIGLTTAILVLMWIFRANHNARQLGAAGMRFAPGWAVGWYFVPIAWFWMPYLAMREIWRASVNPSDWGAVPVSPLLRWWWGLWIVGSWGTDGVDLVAFFRLDEAGTETVDAATNLVGHMLDIPLAFVLVAIIGAVTQLQTAHHRRQSRP
;
A
#
# COMPACT_ATOMS: atom_id res chain seq x y z
N MET A 1 69.85 -16.01 -11.43
CA MET A 1 68.59 -16.72 -11.12
C MET A 1 68.03 -16.08 -9.84
N ASP A 2 67.73 -14.78 -9.80
CA ASP A 2 66.73 -14.00 -10.56
C ASP A 2 65.28 -14.38 -10.26
N GLY A 3 64.54 -13.39 -9.73
CA GLY A 3 63.07 -13.31 -9.70
C GLY A 3 62.44 -13.72 -8.36
N ALA A 4 62.27 -12.82 -7.38
CA ALA A 4 61.24 -11.77 -7.28
C ALA A 4 59.79 -12.31 -7.15
N HIS A 5 59.19 -12.01 -6.00
CA HIS A 5 57.77 -12.04 -5.70
C HIS A 5 56.95 -11.26 -6.76
N PRO A 6 55.67 -11.62 -6.96
CA PRO A 6 54.66 -10.57 -6.89
C PRO A 6 53.52 -10.93 -5.94
N ALA A 7 52.99 -9.86 -5.36
CA ALA A 7 51.87 -9.79 -4.47
C ALA A 7 50.53 -9.75 -5.24
N SER A 8 49.46 -9.77 -4.43
CA SER A 8 48.14 -9.18 -4.70
C SER A 8 47.30 -9.79 -5.83
N GLY A 9 46.51 -10.80 -5.46
CA GLY A 9 45.21 -11.04 -6.07
C GLY A 9 44.15 -10.27 -5.29
N GLU A 10 43.55 -9.31 -5.99
CA GLU A 10 42.51 -8.35 -5.57
C GLU A 10 41.49 -8.91 -4.57
N ALA A 11 41.50 -8.35 -3.36
CA ALA A 11 40.29 -8.27 -2.57
C ALA A 11 39.30 -7.39 -3.37
N THR A 12 38.27 -8.01 -3.92
CA THR A 12 37.10 -7.29 -4.41
C THR A 12 36.57 -6.45 -3.26
N GLY A 13 36.83 -5.14 -3.32
CA GLY A 13 36.29 -4.15 -2.41
C GLY A 13 34.78 -4.13 -2.53
N GLU A 14 34.13 -5.03 -1.79
CA GLU A 14 32.71 -4.96 -1.51
C GLU A 14 32.49 -3.62 -0.79
N ALA A 15 31.65 -2.77 -1.37
CA ALA A 15 31.50 -1.38 -0.96
C ALA A 15 31.02 -1.29 0.51
N THR A 16 31.96 -1.26 1.46
CA THR A 16 31.71 -0.99 2.88
C THR A 16 31.61 0.51 3.12
N GLY A 17 30.77 1.17 2.32
CA GLY A 17 30.35 2.54 2.56
C GLY A 17 29.17 2.56 3.54
N PRO A 18 29.00 3.62 4.35
CA PRO A 18 27.72 3.86 4.99
C PRO A 18 26.63 3.82 3.90
N HIS A 19 25.53 3.10 4.14
CA HIS A 19 24.37 2.93 3.24
C HIS A 19 24.44 1.81 2.15
N ALA A 20 25.41 0.88 2.20
CA ALA A 20 25.50 -0.25 1.25
C ALA A 20 24.22 -1.14 1.17
N GLY A 21 23.38 -1.12 2.21
CA GLY A 21 22.12 -1.87 2.26
C GLY A 21 20.90 -1.19 1.64
N PHE A 22 21.02 0.05 1.13
CA PHE A 22 19.88 0.78 0.53
C PHE A 22 19.40 0.08 -0.75
N ARG A 23 18.08 -0.13 -0.89
CA ARG A 23 17.48 -0.81 -2.05
C ARG A 23 16.67 0.18 -2.86
N ASP A 24 16.95 0.33 -4.16
CA ASP A 24 16.19 1.24 -5.02
C ASP A 24 14.67 0.97 -4.93
N PRO A 25 13.88 1.95 -4.43
CA PRO A 25 12.44 1.80 -4.32
C PRO A 25 11.69 2.12 -5.63
N THR A 26 12.34 2.66 -6.65
CA THR A 26 11.68 3.30 -7.81
C THR A 26 10.82 2.33 -8.61
N ALA A 27 11.35 1.17 -9.00
CA ALA A 27 10.61 0.20 -9.80
C ALA A 27 9.40 -0.37 -9.03
N LEU A 28 9.59 -0.71 -7.76
CA LEU A 28 8.52 -1.20 -6.90
C LEU A 28 7.43 -0.14 -6.74
N ALA A 29 7.80 1.11 -6.39
CA ALA A 29 6.87 2.22 -6.26
C ALA A 29 6.11 2.50 -7.56
N LYS A 30 6.75 2.37 -8.73
CA LYS A 30 6.09 2.49 -10.03
C LYS A 30 5.00 1.43 -10.19
N TRP A 31 5.32 0.16 -9.99
CA TRP A 31 4.35 -0.93 -10.15
C TRP A 31 3.24 -0.87 -9.11
N THR A 32 3.55 -0.55 -7.85
CA THR A 32 2.52 -0.34 -6.82
C THR A 32 1.53 0.75 -7.25
N LYS A 33 2.01 1.88 -7.79
CA LYS A 33 1.13 2.95 -8.29
C LYS A 33 0.30 2.51 -9.50
N VAL A 34 0.88 1.76 -10.45
CA VAL A 34 0.15 1.24 -11.61
C VAL A 34 -1.01 0.35 -11.15
N PHE A 35 -0.78 -0.55 -10.20
CA PHE A 35 -1.82 -1.41 -9.65
C PHE A 35 -2.87 -0.65 -8.83
N LEU A 36 -2.47 0.40 -8.10
CA LEU A 36 -3.43 1.30 -7.44
C LEU A 36 -4.34 2.02 -8.46
N TYR A 37 -3.80 2.48 -9.59
CA TYR A 37 -4.61 3.05 -10.67
C TYR A 37 -5.51 2.01 -11.35
N ALA A 38 -5.03 0.78 -11.55
CA ALA A 38 -5.87 -0.31 -12.02
C ALA A 38 -7.03 -0.58 -11.04
N GLY A 39 -6.77 -0.51 -9.73
CA GLY A 39 -7.79 -0.56 -8.69
C GLY A 39 -8.83 0.55 -8.81
N VAL A 40 -8.43 1.78 -9.13
CA VAL A 40 -9.38 2.89 -9.38
C VAL A 40 -10.28 2.58 -10.58
N VAL A 41 -9.75 2.03 -11.67
CA VAL A 41 -10.56 1.63 -12.84
C VAL A 41 -11.55 0.53 -12.45
N VAL A 42 -11.11 -0.45 -11.67
CA VAL A 42 -11.98 -1.50 -11.13
C VAL A 42 -13.08 -0.94 -10.22
N ALA A 43 -12.75 0.00 -9.34
CA ALA A 43 -13.71 0.62 -8.43
C ALA A 43 -14.77 1.42 -9.21
N LEU A 44 -14.37 2.16 -10.24
CA LEU A 44 -15.30 2.87 -11.11
C LEU A 44 -16.25 1.94 -11.87
N ALA A 45 -15.71 0.85 -12.42
CA ALA A 45 -16.52 -0.16 -13.11
C ALA A 45 -17.48 -0.89 -12.16
N SER A 46 -17.03 -1.21 -10.94
CA SER A 46 -17.87 -1.85 -9.92
C SER A 46 -18.96 -0.89 -9.41
N ALA A 47 -18.62 0.39 -9.22
CA ALA A 47 -19.60 1.40 -8.85
C ALA A 47 -20.68 1.60 -9.94
N TRP A 48 -20.29 1.54 -11.21
CA TRP A 48 -21.22 1.58 -12.33
C TRP A 48 -22.20 0.40 -12.29
N GLU A 49 -21.69 -0.82 -12.07
CA GLU A 49 -22.48 -2.04 -11.93
C GLU A 49 -23.51 -1.91 -10.79
N VAL A 50 -23.05 -1.55 -9.59
CA VAL A 50 -23.90 -1.39 -8.40
C VAL A 50 -24.93 -0.26 -8.56
N ALA A 51 -24.59 0.81 -9.28
CA ALA A 51 -25.56 1.88 -9.58
C ALA A 51 -26.74 1.38 -10.45
N GLY A 52 -26.51 0.37 -11.29
CA GLY A 52 -27.56 -0.29 -12.06
C GLY A 52 -28.47 -1.15 -11.18
N GLU A 53 -27.89 -1.88 -10.22
CA GLU A 53 -28.62 -2.68 -9.22
C GLU A 53 -29.52 -1.81 -8.34
N LEU A 54 -29.04 -0.61 -7.98
CA LEU A 54 -29.83 0.39 -7.25
C LEU A 54 -30.90 1.09 -8.11
N GLY A 55 -31.02 0.74 -9.39
CA GLY A 55 -32.01 1.30 -10.30
C GLY A 55 -31.75 2.76 -10.69
N LEU A 56 -30.53 3.28 -10.51
CA LEU A 56 -30.17 4.67 -10.88
C LEU A 56 -30.22 4.92 -12.39
N TYR A 57 -30.13 3.85 -13.18
CA TYR A 57 -30.36 3.86 -14.62
C TYR A 57 -30.95 2.52 -15.07
N ARG A 58 -31.56 2.50 -16.27
CA ARG A 58 -32.12 1.25 -16.82
C ARG A 58 -31.00 0.37 -17.34
N VAL A 59 -30.85 -0.80 -16.73
CA VAL A 59 -30.00 -1.88 -17.22
C VAL A 59 -30.83 -2.74 -18.19
N ALA A 60 -30.29 -3.02 -19.38
CA ALA A 60 -30.91 -3.97 -20.30
C ALA A 60 -30.81 -5.39 -19.70
N GLU A 61 -31.77 -6.27 -20.01
CA GLU A 61 -31.66 -7.67 -19.61
C GLU A 61 -30.32 -8.26 -20.08
N SER A 62 -29.63 -8.93 -19.16
CA SER A 62 -28.30 -9.46 -19.44
C SER A 62 -28.37 -10.57 -20.50
N PRO A 63 -27.53 -10.55 -21.54
CA PRO A 63 -27.52 -11.59 -22.56
C PRO A 63 -27.20 -12.99 -21.99
N GLU A 64 -27.62 -14.03 -22.71
CA GLU A 64 -27.19 -15.41 -22.41
C GLU A 64 -25.65 -15.50 -22.38
N GLY A 65 -25.10 -16.11 -21.31
CA GLY A 65 -23.65 -16.23 -21.11
C GLY A 65 -22.99 -15.10 -20.30
N TRP A 66 -23.72 -14.06 -19.91
CA TRP A 66 -23.20 -12.96 -19.07
C TRP A 66 -22.62 -13.43 -17.73
N THR A 67 -23.13 -14.54 -17.17
CA THR A 67 -22.63 -15.14 -15.93
C THR A 67 -21.14 -15.46 -15.99
N ALA A 68 -20.64 -15.98 -17.12
CA ALA A 68 -19.22 -16.29 -17.27
C ALA A 68 -18.36 -15.02 -17.26
N VAL A 69 -18.84 -13.95 -17.89
CA VAL A 69 -18.18 -12.64 -17.90
C VAL A 69 -18.12 -12.05 -16.49
N ALA A 70 -19.24 -12.12 -15.75
CA ALA A 70 -19.31 -11.65 -14.36
C ALA A 70 -18.33 -12.41 -13.43
N ILE A 71 -18.21 -13.74 -13.60
CA ILE A 71 -17.23 -14.55 -12.85
C ILE A 71 -15.79 -14.13 -13.18
N LEU A 72 -15.46 -14.02 -14.48
CA LEU A 72 -14.12 -13.59 -14.90
C LEU A 72 -13.78 -12.19 -14.40
N TRP A 73 -14.75 -11.29 -14.39
CA TRP A 73 -14.62 -9.96 -13.81
C TRP A 73 -14.34 -10.03 -12.31
N GLY A 74 -15.10 -10.81 -11.54
CA GLY A 74 -14.85 -11.04 -10.11
C GLY A 74 -13.44 -11.55 -9.82
N LEU A 75 -12.97 -12.53 -10.60
CA LEU A 75 -11.61 -13.07 -10.48
C LEU A 75 -10.53 -12.04 -10.81
N ALA A 76 -10.75 -11.21 -11.84
CA ALA A 76 -9.82 -10.14 -12.20
C ALA A 76 -9.71 -9.08 -11.09
N ARG A 77 -10.85 -8.69 -10.49
CA ARG A 77 -10.90 -7.77 -9.35
C ARG A 77 -10.11 -8.33 -8.16
N LEU A 78 -10.34 -9.59 -7.81
CA LEU A 78 -9.62 -10.28 -6.75
C LEU A 78 -8.10 -10.32 -7.01
N ALA A 79 -7.69 -10.69 -8.22
CA ALA A 79 -6.28 -10.76 -8.60
C ALA A 79 -5.58 -9.39 -8.51
N ILE A 80 -6.24 -8.33 -9.00
CA ILE A 80 -5.73 -6.95 -8.91
C ILE A 80 -5.61 -6.52 -7.44
N GLY A 81 -6.63 -6.78 -6.63
CA GLY A 81 -6.64 -6.47 -5.20
C GLY A 81 -5.51 -7.15 -4.44
N LEU A 82 -5.36 -8.47 -4.60
CA LEU A 82 -4.29 -9.25 -3.96
C LEU A 82 -2.90 -8.78 -4.40
N THR A 83 -2.70 -8.55 -5.70
CA THR A 83 -1.43 -8.06 -6.22
C THR A 83 -1.10 -6.68 -5.66
N THR A 84 -2.10 -5.78 -5.59
CA THR A 84 -1.95 -4.44 -5.00
C THR A 84 -1.56 -4.54 -3.53
N ALA A 85 -2.24 -5.37 -2.75
CA ALA A 85 -1.93 -5.59 -1.33
C ALA A 85 -0.49 -6.07 -1.15
N ILE A 86 -0.07 -7.11 -1.89
CA ILE A 86 1.30 -7.64 -1.83
C ILE A 86 2.33 -6.54 -2.17
N LEU A 87 2.11 -5.80 -3.26
CA LEU A 87 3.01 -4.72 -3.68
C LEU A 87 3.10 -3.59 -2.66
N VAL A 88 1.99 -3.22 -2.01
CA VAL A 88 1.97 -2.22 -0.93
C VAL A 88 2.75 -2.72 0.28
N LEU A 89 2.53 -3.96 0.72
CA LEU A 89 3.26 -4.54 1.86
C LEU A 89 4.77 -4.65 1.58
N MET A 90 5.14 -5.11 0.38
CA MET A 90 6.54 -5.12 -0.06
C MET A 90 7.15 -3.72 -0.06
N TRP A 91 6.38 -2.72 -0.49
CA TRP A 91 6.83 -1.33 -0.47
C TRP A 91 7.01 -0.80 0.95
N ILE A 92 6.09 -1.09 1.88
CA ILE A 92 6.20 -0.72 3.31
C ILE A 92 7.47 -1.30 3.93
N PHE A 93 7.70 -2.60 3.70
CA PHE A 93 8.92 -3.27 4.16
C PHE A 93 10.16 -2.56 3.65
N ARG A 94 10.22 -2.29 2.33
CA ARG A 94 11.38 -1.65 1.69
C ARG A 94 11.56 -0.21 2.18
N ALA A 95 10.48 0.55 2.32
CA ALA A 95 10.53 1.93 2.79
C ALA A 95 11.05 2.01 4.23
N ASN A 96 10.64 1.10 5.12
CA ASN A 96 11.17 1.02 6.48
C ASN A 96 12.67 0.65 6.47
N HIS A 97 13.03 -0.39 5.72
CA HIS A 97 14.42 -0.84 5.58
C HIS A 97 15.32 0.31 5.09
N ASN A 98 14.93 0.97 4.01
CA ASN A 98 15.68 2.08 3.44
C ASN A 98 15.81 3.26 4.39
N ALA A 99 14.76 3.62 5.14
CA ALA A 99 14.82 4.69 6.12
C ALA A 99 15.92 4.44 7.16
N ARG A 100 16.04 3.19 7.65
CA ARG A 100 17.11 2.78 8.56
C ARG A 100 18.48 2.86 7.91
N GLN A 101 18.59 2.40 6.67
CA GLN A 101 19.84 2.50 5.91
C GLN A 101 20.27 3.96 5.74
N LEU A 102 19.34 4.91 5.59
CA LEU A 102 19.62 6.34 5.47
C LEU A 102 20.00 7.05 6.79
N GLY A 103 20.13 6.31 7.89
CA GLY A 103 20.57 6.84 9.19
C GLY A 103 19.45 7.10 10.20
N ALA A 104 18.21 6.66 9.92
CA ALA A 104 17.12 6.73 10.90
C ALA A 104 17.31 5.72 12.04
N ALA A 105 18.14 6.08 13.01
CA ALA A 105 18.37 5.31 14.22
C ALA A 105 17.16 5.39 15.18
N GLY A 106 16.98 4.36 16.02
CA GLY A 106 15.95 4.36 17.07
C GLY A 106 14.52 4.15 16.58
N MET A 107 14.30 3.87 15.30
CA MET A 107 12.99 3.45 14.77
C MET A 107 12.45 2.24 15.55
N ARG A 108 11.23 2.35 16.10
CA ARG A 108 10.56 1.32 16.91
C ARG A 108 10.12 0.13 16.06
N PHE A 109 9.63 0.38 14.84
CA PHE A 109 9.10 -0.69 13.99
C PHE A 109 10.19 -1.24 13.07
N ALA A 110 10.56 -2.51 13.27
CA ALA A 110 11.42 -3.23 12.34
C ALA A 110 10.69 -3.46 11.00
N PRO A 111 11.41 -3.62 9.86
CA PRO A 111 10.78 -3.76 8.54
C PRO A 111 9.74 -4.89 8.46
N GLY A 112 10.04 -6.05 9.06
CA GLY A 112 9.11 -7.18 9.12
C GLY A 112 7.85 -6.87 9.93
N TRP A 113 7.99 -6.20 11.08
CA TRP A 113 6.86 -5.82 11.93
C TRP A 113 6.02 -4.69 11.32
N ALA A 114 6.62 -3.79 10.54
CA ALA A 114 5.86 -2.77 9.80
C ALA A 114 4.83 -3.40 8.85
N VAL A 115 5.07 -4.62 8.38
CA VAL A 115 4.14 -5.44 7.59
C VAL A 115 3.33 -6.40 8.47
N GLY A 116 3.95 -7.06 9.45
CA GLY A 116 3.33 -8.07 10.29
C GLY A 116 2.08 -7.59 11.02
N TRP A 117 2.04 -6.30 11.40
CA TRP A 117 0.87 -5.72 12.07
C TRP A 117 -0.41 -5.67 11.23
N TYR A 118 -0.33 -5.85 9.91
CA TYR A 118 -1.50 -5.98 9.05
C TYR A 118 -2.23 -7.34 9.23
N PHE A 119 -1.57 -8.31 9.84
CA PHE A 119 -2.09 -9.68 10.01
C PHE A 119 -2.47 -10.01 11.45
N VAL A 120 -2.23 -9.09 12.40
CA VAL A 120 -2.56 -9.30 13.80
C VAL A 120 -3.93 -8.67 14.08
N PRO A 121 -4.97 -9.46 14.40
CA PRO A 121 -6.28 -8.95 14.76
C PRO A 121 -6.18 -7.90 15.87
N ILE A 122 -7.05 -6.89 15.85
CA ILE A 122 -7.08 -5.75 16.79
C ILE A 122 -5.90 -4.78 16.60
N ALA A 123 -4.65 -5.25 16.61
CA ALA A 123 -3.48 -4.39 16.40
C ALA A 123 -3.49 -3.71 15.02
N TRP A 124 -4.11 -4.36 14.04
CA TRP A 124 -4.39 -3.85 12.71
C TRP A 124 -5.08 -2.47 12.69
N PHE A 125 -5.83 -2.09 13.73
CA PHE A 125 -6.52 -0.79 13.82
C PHE A 125 -5.64 0.44 14.10
N TRP A 126 -4.40 0.24 14.55
CA TRP A 126 -3.52 1.38 14.88
C TRP A 126 -2.06 1.14 14.54
N MET A 127 -1.58 -0.10 14.63
CA MET A 127 -0.17 -0.40 14.42
C MET A 127 0.31 -0.10 13.00
N PRO A 128 -0.44 -0.39 11.92
CA PRO A 128 -0.08 0.03 10.56
C PRO A 128 0.12 1.53 10.42
N TYR A 129 -0.80 2.33 10.99
CA TYR A 129 -0.69 3.79 11.00
C TYR A 129 0.56 4.27 11.72
N LEU A 130 0.85 3.70 12.89
CA LEU A 130 2.03 4.06 13.67
C LEU A 130 3.32 3.73 12.90
N ALA A 131 3.37 2.58 12.21
CA ALA A 131 4.51 2.19 11.38
C ALA A 131 4.70 3.12 10.18
N MET A 132 3.63 3.43 9.45
CA MET A 132 3.69 4.34 8.30
C MET A 132 4.08 5.76 8.70
N ARG A 133 3.62 6.21 9.86
CA ARG A 133 3.99 7.51 10.44
C ARG A 133 5.47 7.59 10.77
N GLU A 134 6.04 6.52 11.30
CA GLU A 134 7.47 6.42 11.55
C GLU A 134 8.27 6.42 10.25
N ILE A 135 7.85 5.64 9.25
CA ILE A 135 8.48 5.61 7.92
C ILE A 135 8.46 7.00 7.27
N TRP A 136 7.33 7.70 7.31
CA TRP A 136 7.21 9.05 6.76
C TRP A 136 8.19 10.00 7.42
N ARG A 137 8.17 10.07 8.76
CA ARG A 137 9.05 10.95 9.54
C ARG A 137 10.53 10.68 9.26
N ALA A 138 10.91 9.40 9.28
CA ALA A 138 12.25 8.95 8.98
C ALA A 138 12.68 9.24 7.53
N SER A 139 11.72 9.25 6.60
CA SER A 139 12.00 9.61 5.20
C SER A 139 12.18 11.12 5.03
N VAL A 140 11.45 11.95 5.78
CA VAL A 140 11.60 13.42 5.74
C VAL A 140 12.96 13.84 6.30
N ASN A 141 13.29 13.42 7.51
CA ASN A 141 14.54 13.74 8.17
C ASN A 141 15.07 12.53 8.93
N PRO A 142 15.98 11.72 8.35
CA PRO A 142 16.50 10.53 9.00
C PRO A 142 17.20 10.79 10.33
N SER A 143 17.96 11.89 10.45
CA SER A 143 18.75 12.20 11.65
C SER A 143 17.93 12.71 12.84
N ASP A 144 16.80 13.38 12.58
CA ASP A 144 15.91 13.91 13.61
C ASP A 144 14.45 13.67 13.24
N TRP A 145 14.12 12.41 13.02
CA TRP A 145 12.78 12.01 12.58
C TRP A 145 11.73 12.18 13.70
N GLY A 146 12.14 12.18 14.97
CA GLY A 146 11.26 12.35 16.11
C GLY A 146 10.56 13.71 16.14
N ALA A 147 11.26 14.77 15.72
CA ALA A 147 10.74 16.14 15.65
C ALA A 147 9.83 16.39 14.43
N VAL A 148 9.80 15.49 13.44
CA VAL A 148 9.07 15.72 12.19
C VAL A 148 7.54 15.67 12.43
N PRO A 149 6.78 16.69 12.01
CA PRO A 149 5.33 16.68 12.11
C PRO A 149 4.70 15.60 11.23
N VAL A 150 3.55 15.09 11.65
CA VAL A 150 2.82 14.06 10.91
C VAL A 150 2.11 14.69 9.72
N SER A 151 2.37 14.18 8.52
CA SER A 151 1.70 14.63 7.30
C SER A 151 0.18 14.42 7.37
N PRO A 152 -0.63 15.41 6.95
CA PRO A 152 -2.07 15.23 6.78
C PRO A 152 -2.44 14.06 5.86
N LEU A 153 -1.59 13.74 4.88
CA LEU A 153 -1.83 12.62 3.96
C LEU A 153 -1.99 11.28 4.71
N LEU A 154 -1.20 11.06 5.75
CA LEU A 154 -1.30 9.84 6.56
C LEU A 154 -2.59 9.78 7.36
N ARG A 155 -3.09 10.93 7.84
CA ARG A 155 -4.37 11.01 8.55
C ARG A 155 -5.53 10.70 7.60
N TRP A 156 -5.51 11.28 6.40
CA TRP A 156 -6.50 11.00 5.37
C TRP A 156 -6.47 9.55 4.90
N TRP A 157 -5.29 9.02 4.60
CA TRP A 157 -5.13 7.62 4.20
C TRP A 157 -5.70 6.68 5.25
N TRP A 158 -5.35 6.88 6.52
CA TRP A 158 -5.83 6.01 7.59
C TRP A 158 -7.32 6.16 7.87
N GLY A 159 -7.83 7.40 7.85
CA GLY A 159 -9.26 7.67 8.03
C GLY A 159 -10.09 7.05 6.91
N LEU A 160 -9.70 7.25 5.65
CA LEU A 160 -10.36 6.64 4.49
C LEU A 160 -10.30 5.11 4.56
N TRP A 161 -9.15 4.55 4.95
CA TRP A 161 -8.98 3.10 5.07
C TRP A 161 -9.86 2.51 6.18
N ILE A 162 -9.96 3.15 7.35
CA ILE A 162 -10.88 2.69 8.42
C ILE A 162 -12.33 2.77 7.95
N VAL A 163 -12.75 3.89 7.37
CA VAL A 163 -14.14 4.06 6.93
C VAL A 163 -14.48 3.10 5.80
N GLY A 164 -13.57 2.86 4.87
CA GLY A 164 -13.71 1.83 3.83
C GLY A 164 -13.79 0.43 4.46
N SER A 165 -12.68 -0.06 5.03
CA SER A 165 -12.59 -1.47 5.47
C SER A 165 -13.51 -1.86 6.63
N TRP A 166 -13.94 -0.93 7.48
CA TRP A 166 -14.82 -1.25 8.61
C TRP A 166 -16.22 -0.65 8.48
N GLY A 167 -16.36 0.46 7.77
CA GLY A 167 -17.66 1.07 7.53
C GLY A 167 -18.49 0.29 6.52
N THR A 168 -17.86 -0.39 5.55
CA THR A 168 -18.57 -1.23 4.58
C THR A 168 -18.49 -2.70 4.95
N ASP A 169 -17.28 -3.28 5.02
CA ASP A 169 -17.13 -4.74 5.23
C ASP A 169 -17.56 -5.16 6.66
N GLY A 170 -17.54 -4.22 7.61
CA GLY A 170 -18.05 -4.45 8.96
C GLY A 170 -19.57 -4.58 9.02
N VAL A 171 -20.31 -4.01 8.07
CA VAL A 171 -21.78 -4.16 7.97
C VAL A 171 -22.11 -5.59 7.58
N ASP A 172 -21.39 -6.15 6.60
CA ASP A 172 -21.54 -7.55 6.17
C ASP A 172 -21.23 -8.52 7.31
N LEU A 173 -20.17 -8.25 8.08
CA LEU A 173 -19.81 -9.05 9.26
C LEU A 173 -20.93 -9.04 10.33
N VAL A 174 -21.53 -7.88 10.59
CA VAL A 174 -22.64 -7.76 11.54
C VAL A 174 -23.90 -8.44 11.02
N ALA A 175 -24.21 -8.32 9.73
CA ALA A 175 -25.33 -8.99 9.08
C ALA A 175 -25.20 -10.52 9.18
N PHE A 176 -24.00 -11.04 8.91
CA PHE A 176 -23.66 -12.47 9.08
C PHE A 176 -23.98 -12.98 10.50
N PHE A 177 -23.65 -12.21 11.54
CA PHE A 177 -23.95 -12.61 12.92
C PHE A 177 -25.41 -12.42 13.33
N ARG A 178 -26.22 -11.65 12.58
CA ARG A 178 -27.62 -11.39 12.90
C ARG A 178 -28.60 -12.43 12.33
N LEU A 179 -28.17 -13.33 11.44
CA LEU A 179 -29.03 -14.31 10.76
C LEU A 179 -30.27 -13.69 10.09
N ASP A 180 -30.17 -12.42 9.68
CA ASP A 180 -31.27 -11.66 9.10
C ASP A 180 -30.93 -11.39 7.63
N GLU A 181 -31.40 -12.28 6.75
CA GLU A 181 -31.15 -12.22 5.30
C GLU A 181 -32.28 -11.50 4.53
N ALA A 182 -33.41 -11.22 5.19
CA ALA A 182 -34.60 -10.71 4.51
C ALA A 182 -34.55 -9.17 4.36
N GLY A 183 -34.23 -8.70 3.15
CA GLY A 183 -34.43 -7.29 2.76
C GLY A 183 -33.19 -6.38 2.88
N THR A 184 -31.98 -6.94 2.97
CA THR A 184 -30.74 -6.15 3.02
C THR A 184 -30.16 -5.82 1.65
N GLU A 185 -30.63 -6.43 0.55
CA GLU A 185 -30.03 -6.28 -0.80
C GLU A 185 -29.78 -4.83 -1.22
N THR A 186 -30.74 -3.93 -0.98
CA THR A 186 -30.57 -2.50 -1.31
C THR A 186 -29.56 -1.82 -0.38
N VAL A 187 -29.52 -2.20 0.90
CA VAL A 187 -28.55 -1.68 1.87
C VAL A 187 -27.15 -2.17 1.54
N ASP A 188 -27.01 -3.43 1.15
CA ASP A 188 -25.75 -4.05 0.77
C ASP A 188 -25.21 -3.41 -0.51
N ALA A 189 -26.05 -3.24 -1.54
CA ALA A 189 -25.69 -2.52 -2.76
C ALA A 189 -25.28 -1.07 -2.47
N ALA A 190 -26.05 -0.34 -1.65
CA ALA A 190 -25.69 1.03 -1.26
C ALA A 190 -24.36 1.10 -0.49
N THR A 191 -24.11 0.14 0.39
CA THR A 191 -22.88 0.05 1.18
C THR A 191 -21.67 -0.26 0.29
N ASN A 192 -21.81 -1.20 -0.65
CA ASN A 192 -20.79 -1.51 -1.65
C ASN A 192 -20.47 -0.30 -2.54
N LEU A 193 -21.49 0.45 -2.97
CA LEU A 193 -21.29 1.67 -3.76
C LEU A 193 -20.44 2.69 -2.98
N VAL A 194 -20.76 2.91 -1.70
CA VAL A 194 -19.97 3.80 -0.84
C VAL A 194 -18.52 3.30 -0.71
N GLY A 195 -18.30 2.00 -0.55
CA GLY A 195 -16.98 1.39 -0.50
C GLY A 195 -16.15 1.71 -1.74
N HIS A 196 -16.70 1.46 -2.93
CA HIS A 196 -16.04 1.78 -4.19
C HIS A 196 -15.75 3.28 -4.36
N MET A 197 -16.62 4.16 -3.85
CA MET A 197 -16.37 5.61 -3.86
C MET A 197 -15.25 6.03 -2.91
N LEU A 198 -15.05 5.32 -1.80
CA LEU A 198 -13.97 5.60 -0.83
C LEU A 198 -12.62 5.05 -1.28
N ASP A 199 -12.61 3.93 -2.02
CA ASP A 199 -11.38 3.35 -2.58
C ASP A 199 -10.65 4.30 -3.52
N ILE A 200 -11.39 5.11 -4.28
CA ILE A 200 -10.83 6.07 -5.24
C ILE A 200 -9.91 7.10 -4.55
N PRO A 201 -10.41 7.95 -3.63
CA PRO A 201 -9.55 8.90 -2.93
C PRO A 201 -8.49 8.19 -2.08
N LEU A 202 -8.78 7.02 -1.49
CA LEU A 202 -7.80 6.23 -0.74
C LEU A 202 -6.60 5.86 -1.62
N ALA A 203 -6.84 5.37 -2.83
CA ALA A 203 -5.80 5.02 -3.79
C ALA A 203 -4.95 6.24 -4.15
N PHE A 204 -5.57 7.40 -4.44
CA PHE A 204 -4.82 8.63 -4.75
C PHE A 204 -3.97 9.12 -3.57
N VAL A 205 -4.48 9.09 -2.35
CA VAL A 205 -3.71 9.47 -1.17
C VAL A 205 -2.53 8.51 -0.96
N LEU A 206 -2.73 7.19 -1.14
CA LEU A 206 -1.66 6.22 -1.02
C LEU A 206 -0.60 6.39 -2.14
N VAL A 207 -1.02 6.66 -3.38
CA VAL A 207 -0.12 7.03 -4.48
C VAL A 207 0.74 8.25 -4.11
N ALA A 208 0.14 9.28 -3.51
CA ALA A 208 0.84 10.48 -3.07
C ALA A 208 1.86 10.16 -1.96
N ILE A 209 1.49 9.34 -0.98
CA ILE A 209 2.39 8.90 0.10
C ILE A 209 3.58 8.12 -0.48
N ILE A 210 3.31 7.13 -1.35
CA ILE A 210 4.35 6.32 -1.99
C ILE A 210 5.30 7.20 -2.80
N GLY A 211 4.75 8.14 -3.58
CA GLY A 211 5.54 9.09 -4.36
C GLY A 211 6.44 9.95 -3.49
N ALA A 212 5.89 10.58 -2.45
CA ALA A 212 6.62 11.46 -1.55
C ALA A 212 7.76 10.73 -0.82
N VAL A 213 7.47 9.58 -0.20
CA VAL A 213 8.47 8.78 0.51
C VAL A 213 9.58 8.30 -0.44
N THR A 214 9.23 7.81 -1.62
CA THR A 214 10.19 7.35 -2.63
C THR A 214 11.13 8.50 -3.06
N GLN A 215 10.58 9.69 -3.31
CA GLN A 215 11.35 10.87 -3.69
C GLN A 215 12.29 11.31 -2.57
N LEU A 216 11.79 11.42 -1.34
CA LEU A 216 12.57 11.82 -0.17
C LEU A 216 13.75 10.86 0.07
N GLN A 217 13.49 9.56 0.10
CA GLN A 217 14.52 8.56 0.34
C GLN A 217 15.58 8.54 -0.77
N THR A 218 15.16 8.63 -2.03
CA THR A 218 16.08 8.68 -3.17
C THR A 218 16.92 9.97 -3.15
N ALA A 219 16.33 11.10 -2.76
CA ALA A 219 17.05 12.37 -2.65
C ALA A 219 18.11 12.31 -1.54
N HIS A 220 17.78 11.75 -0.37
CA HIS A 220 18.75 11.55 0.71
C HIS A 220 19.90 10.64 0.30
N HIS A 221 19.60 9.51 -0.33
CA HIS A 221 20.62 8.59 -0.82
C HIS A 221 21.57 9.26 -1.81
N ARG A 222 21.04 10.05 -2.77
CA ARG A 222 21.84 10.81 -3.73
C ARG A 222 22.72 11.87 -3.07
N ARG A 223 22.24 12.53 -2.02
CA ARG A 223 23.02 13.54 -1.27
C ARG A 223 24.18 12.89 -0.51
N GLN A 224 23.94 11.74 0.12
CA GLN A 224 24.94 10.98 0.88
C GLN A 224 25.98 10.30 -0.01
N SER A 225 25.64 10.01 -1.27
CA SER A 225 26.55 9.35 -2.23
C SER A 225 27.39 10.33 -3.06
N ARG A 226 27.25 11.65 -2.84
CA ARG A 226 28.10 12.65 -3.52
C ARG A 226 29.44 12.74 -2.77
N PRO A 227 30.58 12.66 -3.48
CA PRO A 227 31.91 12.79 -2.90
C PRO A 227 32.17 14.20 -2.36
#